data_AF-A0A3D5IZG3-F1
#
_entry.id   AF-A0A3D5IZG3-F1
#
_cell.length_a   1.000
_cell.length_b   1.000
_cell.length_c   1.000
_cell.angle_alpha   90.00
_cell.angle_beta   90.00
_cell.angle_gamma   90.00
#
_symmetry.space_group_name_H-M   'P 1'
#
loop_
_entity.id
_entity.type
_entity.pdbx_description
1 polymer ?
#
loop_
_entity_poly.entity_id
_entity_poly.type
_entity_poly.pdbx_seq_one_letter_code
_entity_poly.pdbx_strand_id
1 'polypeptide(L)' 'MKENEVNAKIKAAQINNALGFFILSFGIIILFAMIFTETFIEHMTDMVAGLLLMTIGGGMMWKAKINIHKLKLNKTNDNK' A
#
# COMPACT_ATOMS: atom_id res chain seq x y z
N MET A 1 -2.89 12.04 27.34
CA MET A 1 -3.81 11.56 26.28
C MET A 1 -3.28 11.74 24.86
N LYS A 2 -2.74 12.92 24.48
CA LYS A 2 -2.28 13.21 23.10
C LYS A 2 -1.20 12.26 22.53
N GLU A 3 -0.22 11.81 23.32
CA GLU A 3 0.84 10.93 22.81
C GLU A 3 0.33 9.52 22.43
N ASN A 4 -0.63 8.98 23.18
CA ASN A 4 -1.20 7.66 22.90
C ASN A 4 -1.97 7.65 21.58
N GLU A 5 -2.67 8.74 21.25
CA GLU A 5 -3.39 8.88 19.98
C GLU A 5 -2.45 9.01 18.79
N VAL A 6 -1.34 9.75 18.93
CA VAL A 6 -0.32 9.88 17.88
C VAL A 6 0.34 8.53 17.61
N ASN A 7 0.71 7.79 18.67
CA ASN A 7 1.30 6.45 18.54
C ASN A 7 0.32 5.46 17.88
N ALA A 8 -0.97 5.51 18.21
CA ALA A 8 -1.99 4.69 17.56
C ALA A 8 -2.12 5.00 16.06
N LYS A 9 -2.12 6.30 15.68
CA LYS A 9 -2.17 6.72 14.27
C LYS A 9 -0.93 6.27 13.48
N ILE A 10 0.25 6.30 14.11
CA ILE A 10 1.49 5.80 13.49
C ILE A 10 1.41 4.29 13.27
N LYS A 11 0.98 3.51 14.28
CA LYS A 11 0.79 2.07 14.12
C LYS A 11 -0.21 1.72 13.03
N ALA A 12 -1.35 2.42 12.97
CA ALA A 12 -2.34 2.22 11.91
C ALA A 12 -1.77 2.53 10.52
N ALA A 13 -0.97 3.59 10.37
CA ALA A 13 -0.29 3.91 9.11
C ALA A 13 0.74 2.84 8.71
N GLN A 14 1.46 2.26 9.68
CA GLN A 14 2.38 1.15 9.43
C GLN A 14 1.65 -0.12 8.95
N ILE A 15 0.52 -0.45 9.59
CA ILE A 15 -0.33 -1.58 9.18
C ILE A 15 -0.83 -1.38 7.74
N ASN A 16 -1.34 -0.19 7.42
CA ASN A 16 -1.80 0.13 6.07
C ASN A 16 -0.65 0.07 5.04
N ASN A 17 0.56 0.45 5.41
CA ASN A 17 1.73 0.34 4.54
C ASN A 17 2.12 -1.13 4.30
N ALA A 18 2.12 -1.96 5.34
CA ALA A 18 2.40 -3.39 5.22
C ALA A 18 1.34 -4.11 4.38
N LEU A 19 0.06 -3.76 4.56
CA LEU A 19 -1.04 -4.28 3.76
C LEU A 19 -0.92 -3.84 2.29
N GLY A 20 -0.57 -2.58 2.04
CA GLY A 20 -0.29 -2.09 0.70
C GLY A 20 0.84 -2.84 0.02
N PHE A 21 1.94 -3.11 0.74
CA PHE A 21 3.06 -3.91 0.23
C PHE A 21 2.66 -5.36 -0.09
N PHE A 22 1.84 -5.98 0.77
CA PHE A 22 1.31 -7.31 0.53
C PHE A 22 0.48 -7.37 -0.76
N ILE A 23 -0.46 -6.44 -0.93
CA ILE A 23 -1.31 -6.35 -2.12
C ILE A 23 -0.47 -6.10 -3.38
N LEU A 24 0.50 -5.20 -3.30
CA LEU A 24 1.42 -4.90 -4.41
C LEU A 24 2.23 -6.14 -4.82
N SER A 25 2.73 -6.90 -3.84
CA SER A 25 3.48 -8.14 -4.08
C SER A 25 2.61 -9.19 -4.78
N PHE A 26 1.36 -9.33 -4.37
CA PHE A 26 0.40 -10.21 -5.03
C PHE A 26 0.12 -9.78 -6.48
N GLY A 27 -0.05 -8.48 -6.73
CA GLY A 27 -0.18 -7.95 -8.09
C GLY A 27 0.99 -8.34 -8.98
N ILE A 28 2.22 -8.20 -8.48
CA ILE A 28 3.44 -8.60 -9.21
C ILE A 28 3.46 -10.11 -9.49
N ILE A 29 3.12 -10.94 -8.51
CA ILE A 29 3.07 -12.41 -8.68
C ILE A 29 2.07 -12.80 -9.78
N ILE A 30 0.88 -12.18 -9.80
CA ILE A 30 -0.12 -12.43 -10.84
C ILE A 30 0.39 -11.99 -12.22
N LEU A 31 1.11 -10.87 -12.31
CA LEU A 31 1.74 -10.46 -13.57
C LEU A 31 2.77 -11.48 -14.08
N PHE A 32 3.52 -12.12 -13.18
CA PHE A 32 4.42 -13.22 -13.55
C PHE A 32 3.68 -14.50 -13.92
N ALA A 33 2.56 -14.79 -13.24
CA ALA A 33 1.75 -15.96 -13.52
C ALA A 33 1.17 -15.94 -14.95
N MET A 34 0.90 -14.75 -15.51
CA MET A 34 0.43 -14.58 -16.89
C MET A 34 1.31 -15.26 -17.95
N ILE A 35 2.61 -15.44 -17.69
CA ILE A 35 3.53 -16.12 -18.63
C ILE A 35 3.11 -17.58 -18.86
N PHE A 36 2.43 -18.18 -17.88
CA PHE A 36 1.97 -19.57 -17.93
C PHE A 36 0.50 -19.70 -18.36
N THR A 37 -0.18 -18.59 -18.64
CA THR A 37 -1.59 -18.58 -19.01
C THR A 37 -1.73 -18.79 -20.52
N GLU A 38 -2.37 -19.89 -20.94
CA GLU A 38 -2.46 -20.27 -22.36
C GLU A 38 -3.61 -19.56 -23.09
N THR A 39 -4.68 -19.18 -22.37
CA THR A 39 -5.88 -18.60 -22.99
C THR A 39 -5.86 -17.07 -22.98
N PHE A 40 -6.30 -16.48 -24.10
CA PHE A 40 -6.35 -15.02 -24.25
C PHE A 40 -7.27 -14.34 -23.21
N ILE A 41 -8.37 -14.98 -22.85
CA ILE A 41 -9.36 -14.44 -21.89
C ILE A 41 -8.79 -14.43 -20.47
N GLU A 42 -8.12 -15.51 -20.05
CA GLU A 42 -7.47 -15.55 -18.74
C GLU A 42 -6.31 -14.57 -18.68
N HIS A 43 -5.50 -14.49 -19.75
CA HIS A 43 -4.40 -13.54 -19.83
C HIS A 43 -4.87 -12.07 -19.69
N MET A 44 -5.98 -11.69 -20.33
CA MET A 44 -6.55 -10.35 -20.15
C MET A 44 -7.07 -10.13 -18.71
N THR A 45 -7.68 -11.16 -18.12
CA THR A 45 -8.22 -11.09 -16.77
C THR A 45 -7.11 -10.94 -15.73
N ASP A 46 -6.07 -11.76 -15.82
CA ASP A 46 -4.89 -11.71 -14.96
C ASP A 46 -4.16 -10.37 -15.08
N MET A 47 -4.09 -9.81 -16.29
CA MET A 47 -3.49 -8.49 -16.50
C MET A 47 -4.26 -7.39 -15.76
N VAL A 48 -5.59 -7.39 -15.90
CA VAL A 48 -6.46 -6.40 -15.22
C VAL A 48 -6.39 -6.58 -13.70
N ALA A 49 -6.43 -7.81 -13.21
CA ALA A 49 -6.30 -8.12 -11.79
C ALA A 49 -4.95 -7.65 -11.24
N GLY A 50 -3.85 -7.96 -11.92
CA GLY A 50 -2.50 -7.53 -11.56
C GLY A 50 -2.37 -6.01 -11.52
N LEU A 51 -2.87 -5.31 -12.55
CA LEU A 51 -2.88 -3.84 -12.61
C LEU A 51 -3.71 -3.19 -11.49
N LEU A 52 -4.90 -3.73 -11.22
CA LEU A 52 -5.76 -3.24 -10.14
C LEU A 52 -5.08 -3.41 -8.77
N LEU A 53 -4.52 -4.58 -8.50
CA LEU A 53 -3.81 -4.85 -7.25
C LEU A 53 -2.58 -3.96 -7.11
N MET A 54 -1.80 -3.78 -8.18
CA MET A 54 -0.66 -2.86 -8.16
C MET A 54 -1.08 -1.42 -7.87
N THR A 55 -2.15 -0.95 -8.50
CA THR A 55 -2.65 0.42 -8.30
C THR A 55 -3.14 0.64 -6.88
N ILE A 56 -3.90 -0.32 -6.33
CA ILE A 56 -4.41 -0.24 -4.96
C ILE A 56 -3.27 -0.35 -3.94
N GLY A 57 -2.41 -1.37 -4.06
CA GLY A 57 -1.29 -1.59 -3.15
C GLY A 57 -0.31 -0.42 -3.15
N GLY A 58 0.06 0.07 -4.33
CA GLY A 58 0.92 1.24 -4.50
C GLY A 58 0.29 2.53 -3.94
N GLY A 59 -1.00 2.75 -4.21
CA GLY A 59 -1.75 3.89 -3.68
C GLY A 59 -1.82 3.88 -2.14
N MET A 60 -2.02 2.72 -1.53
CA MET A 60 -2.02 2.55 -0.07
C MET A 60 -0.65 2.84 0.55
N MET A 61 0.43 2.32 -0.05
CA MET A 61 1.80 2.61 0.39
C MET A 61 2.12 4.10 0.30
N TRP A 62 1.76 4.75 -0.82
CA TRP A 62 2.01 6.18 -1.01
C TRP A 62 1.25 7.03 0.02
N LYS A 63 -0.05 6.76 0.22
CA LYS A 63 -0.87 7.44 1.22
C LYS A 63 -0.31 7.25 2.63
N ALA A 64 0.13 6.04 2.98
CA ALA A 64 0.74 5.76 4.28
C ALA A 64 2.04 6.56 4.48
N LYS A 65 2.89 6.64 3.45
CA LYS A 65 4.13 7.42 3.49
C LYS A 65 3.86 8.91 3.72
N ILE A 66 2.86 9.48 3.03
CA ILE A 66 2.45 10.89 3.20
C ILE A 66 1.95 11.13 4.63
N ASN A 67 1.08 10.25 5.16
CA ASN A 67 0.53 10.39 6.50
C ASN A 67 1.60 10.32 7.59
N ILE A 68 2.55 9.39 7.50
CA ILE A 68 3.66 9.30 8.45
C ILE A 68 4.51 10.57 8.40
N HIS A 69 4.77 11.11 7.20
CA HIS A 69 5.56 12.33 7.05
C HIS A 69 4.85 13.55 7.66
N LYS A 70 3.54 13.72 7.40
CA LYS A 70 2.73 14.79 8.01
C LYS A 70 2.70 14.70 9.53
N LEU A 71 2.55 13.48 10.09
CA LEU A 71 2.50 13.27 11.53
C LEU A 71 3.85 13.57 12.21
N LYS A 72 4.97 13.24 11.58
CA LYS A 72 6.30 13.60 12.08
C LYS A 72 6.54 15.11 12.06
N LEU A 73 6.14 15.81 11.00
CA LEU A 73 6.31 17.26 10.87
C LEU A 73 5.49 18.05 11.90
N ASN A 74 4.24 17.64 12.16
CA ASN A 74 3.42 18.28 13.20
C ASN A 74 4.01 18.10 14.61
N LYS A 75 4.65 16.96 14.92
CA LYS A 75 5.32 16.77 16.22
C LYS A 75 6.52 17.70 16.43
N THR A 76 7.20 18.13 15.36
CA THR A 76 8.30 19.10 15.45
C THR A 76 7.82 20.53 15.63
N ASN A 77 6.70 20.92 15.02
CA ASN A 77 6.14 22.27 15.14
C ASN A 77 5.47 22.55 16.49
N ASP A 78 4.94 21.52 17.17
CA ASP A 78 4.34 21.65 18.53
C ASP A 78 5.42 21.85 19.63
N ASN A 79 6.70 21.58 19.32
CA ASN A 79 7.83 21.67 20.28
C ASN A 79 8.68 22.94 20.09
N LYS A 80 8.25 23.89 19.26
CA LYS A 80 8.97 25.11 18.91
C LYS A 80 8.16 26.33 19.32
#